data_AF-A0A0U3P3A2-F1
#
_entry.id   AF-A0A0U3P3A2-F1
#
_cell.length_a   1.000
_cell.length_b   1.000
_cell.length_c   1.000
_cell.angle_alpha   90.00
_cell.angle_beta   90.00
_cell.angle_gamma   90.00
#
_symmetry.space_group_name_H-M   'P 1'
#
loop_
_entity.id
_entity.type
_entity.pdbx_description
1 polymer ?
#
loop_
_entity_poly.entity_id
_entity_poly.type
_entity_poly.pdbx_seq_one_letter_code
_entity_poly.pdbx_strand_id
1 'polypeptide(L)'
;MGGRDVLRDGSIALPADESYWVKAPPRYLLQSGDLIVREIHGRNDPPGLIVAEVTEQDLPAAPAHTTIALRPRATTTPQQIRLIAQFLRTPLADRLVGRSSVHITMKRMLELPVPQPDDVLTAALDDLDAARHRLETWRNDAETLLESAFTSKTAMQARDRIVAQGRGLRLRVEAATLLDDLGHTVRTRFPYPVAYRWRESEARISAGDQQAAYSAVLEAAEILLCYSALLALALAWEAGIPLGSTTAIKGKLLSGRSGPGFGDWVAVLEEAAGSRKLRALPHQHPIHGIRSLLADEDADDARQRLSERRNDDAHLRRLDPIDLPPAVTEASADLTLLIERSRFLADLPLVHVTAIQWDSLTRTAQVRYRELMGDHPVVPTKTAVLPRNDLEVGSLYLWESMHDLHLLRPFLTSLVCRVCRTWSTFHADLVPKDRVLLKSLEHGHVHPQSADTASALAAVGLL
;
A
#
# COMPACT_ATOMS: atom_id res chain seq x y z
N MET A 1 -11.63 -25.59 33.90
CA MET A 1 -11.77 -24.24 33.34
C MET A 1 -13.25 -23.90 33.22
N GLY A 2 -13.78 -23.16 34.17
CA GLY A 2 -15.14 -22.62 34.17
C GLY A 2 -15.26 -21.34 33.35
N GLY A 3 -16.50 -20.90 33.10
CA GLY A 3 -16.74 -19.71 32.29
C GLY A 3 -16.14 -18.42 32.84
N ARG A 4 -15.92 -18.33 34.16
CA ARG A 4 -15.26 -17.16 34.79
C ARG A 4 -13.74 -17.15 34.61
N ASP A 5 -13.15 -18.31 34.28
CA ASP A 5 -11.72 -18.42 34.03
C ASP A 5 -11.36 -17.87 32.64
N VAL A 6 -12.34 -17.73 31.73
CA VAL A 6 -12.16 -17.10 30.43
C VAL A 6 -12.42 -15.60 30.56
N LEU A 7 -11.36 -14.81 30.48
CA LEU A 7 -11.41 -13.38 30.72
C LEU A 7 -11.86 -12.61 29.46
N ARG A 8 -12.36 -11.39 29.67
CA ARG A 8 -12.92 -10.53 28.62
C ARG A 8 -11.87 -10.01 27.64
N ASP A 9 -10.61 -9.97 28.07
CA ASP A 9 -9.46 -9.63 27.22
C ASP A 9 -8.99 -10.83 26.35
N GLY A 10 -9.65 -11.98 26.51
CA GLY A 10 -9.33 -13.19 25.76
C GLY A 10 -8.17 -14.00 26.33
N SER A 11 -7.76 -13.73 27.57
CA SER A 11 -6.82 -14.54 28.34
C SER A 11 -7.53 -15.54 29.26
N ILE A 12 -6.76 -16.47 29.82
CA ILE A 12 -7.22 -17.46 30.78
C ILE A 12 -6.67 -17.08 32.16
N ALA A 13 -7.54 -17.02 33.16
CA ALA A 13 -7.16 -16.68 34.52
C ALA A 13 -6.25 -17.75 35.12
N LEU A 14 -5.25 -17.32 35.89
CA LEU A 14 -4.40 -18.22 36.66
C LEU A 14 -5.23 -19.01 37.69
N PRO A 15 -4.87 -20.26 37.99
CA PRO A 15 -5.54 -21.04 39.03
C PRO A 15 -5.50 -20.31 40.37
N ALA A 16 -6.65 -20.27 41.05
CA ALA A 16 -6.82 -19.70 42.38
C ALA A 16 -7.29 -20.78 43.37
N ASP A 17 -7.35 -20.46 44.66
CA ASP A 17 -7.80 -21.40 45.70
C ASP A 17 -9.24 -21.91 45.47
N GLU A 18 -10.06 -21.17 44.74
CA GLU A 18 -11.43 -21.54 44.35
C GLU A 18 -11.51 -22.37 43.04
N SER A 19 -10.38 -22.69 42.42
CA SER A 19 -10.35 -23.47 41.18
C SER A 19 -10.76 -24.93 41.41
N TYR A 20 -11.59 -25.45 40.50
CA TYR A 20 -12.07 -26.82 40.56
C TYR A 20 -11.02 -27.79 39.99
N TRP A 21 -10.49 -28.66 40.86
CA TRP A 21 -9.59 -29.75 40.47
C TRP A 21 -10.38 -31.02 40.17
N VAL A 22 -10.13 -31.63 39.01
CA VAL A 22 -10.86 -32.83 38.56
C VAL A 22 -9.91 -33.85 37.94
N LYS A 23 -10.20 -35.13 38.13
CA LYS A 23 -9.56 -36.22 37.38
C LYS A 23 -10.31 -36.44 36.07
N ALA A 24 -9.91 -35.72 35.02
CA ALA A 24 -10.49 -35.85 33.69
C ALA A 24 -9.84 -36.99 32.88
N PRO A 25 -10.61 -37.82 32.16
CA PRO A 25 -10.06 -38.73 31.15
C PRO A 25 -9.25 -37.98 30.08
N PRO A 26 -8.17 -38.56 29.52
CA PRO A 26 -7.29 -37.86 28.56
C PRO A 26 -8.00 -37.24 27.36
N ARG A 27 -9.08 -37.86 26.89
CA ARG A 27 -9.89 -37.35 25.77
C ARG A 27 -10.62 -36.02 26.04
N TYR A 28 -10.77 -35.63 27.30
CA TYR A 28 -11.40 -34.38 27.73
C TYR A 28 -10.39 -33.34 28.20
N LEU A 29 -9.09 -33.63 28.12
CA LEU A 29 -8.06 -32.63 28.36
C LEU A 29 -7.96 -31.69 27.16
N LEU A 30 -7.78 -30.42 27.48
CA LEU A 30 -7.48 -29.37 26.52
C LEU A 30 -6.06 -29.57 25.96
N GLN A 31 -5.84 -29.02 24.77
CA GLN A 31 -4.58 -29.01 24.06
C GLN A 31 -4.22 -27.57 23.69
N SER A 32 -2.94 -27.31 23.49
CA SER A 32 -2.49 -26.02 22.98
C SER A 32 -3.14 -25.76 21.62
N GLY A 33 -3.68 -24.56 21.43
CA GLY A 33 -4.45 -24.15 20.25
C GLY A 33 -5.96 -24.44 20.33
N ASP A 34 -6.46 -25.14 21.35
CA ASP A 34 -7.90 -25.22 21.59
C ASP A 34 -8.47 -23.81 21.89
N LEU A 35 -9.68 -23.51 21.41
CA LEU A 35 -10.40 -22.30 21.79
C LEU A 35 -11.46 -22.61 22.84
N ILE A 36 -11.48 -21.84 23.93
CA ILE A 36 -12.45 -21.99 25.01
C ILE A 36 -13.41 -20.81 25.01
N VAL A 37 -14.67 -21.09 24.73
CA VAL A 37 -15.76 -20.12 24.67
C VAL A 37 -16.61 -20.21 25.93
N ARG A 38 -16.91 -19.07 26.53
CA ARG A 38 -17.82 -18.98 27.67
C ARG A 38 -19.28 -19.16 27.22
N GLU A 39 -20.00 -20.10 27.81
CA GLU A 39 -21.41 -20.34 27.43
C GLU A 39 -22.36 -19.23 27.90
N ILE A 40 -22.08 -18.63 29.05
CA ILE A 40 -23.01 -17.70 29.74
C ILE A 40 -22.53 -16.26 29.58
N HIS A 41 -23.27 -15.42 28.85
CA HIS A 41 -22.95 -14.00 28.68
C HIS A 41 -23.82 -13.10 29.54
N GLY A 42 -23.21 -12.34 30.45
CA GLY A 42 -23.89 -11.36 31.28
C GLY A 42 -24.30 -10.10 30.50
N ARG A 43 -25.24 -9.32 31.06
CA ARG A 43 -25.71 -8.05 30.48
C ARG A 43 -24.62 -6.98 30.36
N ASN A 44 -23.57 -7.07 31.19
CA ASN A 44 -22.46 -6.12 31.24
C ASN A 44 -21.20 -6.66 30.53
N ASP A 45 -21.31 -7.77 29.79
CA ASP A 45 -20.20 -8.29 29.00
C ASP A 45 -20.04 -7.47 27.71
N PRO A 46 -18.80 -7.33 27.19
CA PRO A 46 -18.55 -6.61 25.96
C PRO A 46 -19.30 -7.26 24.78
N PRO A 47 -19.59 -6.50 23.71
CA PRO A 47 -20.22 -7.07 22.52
C PRO A 47 -19.28 -8.06 21.84
N GLY A 48 -19.80 -9.23 21.46
CA GLY A 48 -19.02 -10.37 20.95
C GLY A 48 -19.03 -11.57 21.89
N LEU A 49 -18.40 -12.67 21.48
CA LEU A 49 -18.21 -13.85 22.33
C LEU A 49 -16.94 -13.70 23.17
N ILE A 50 -17.01 -14.12 24.44
CA ILE A 50 -15.84 -14.25 25.31
C ILE A 50 -15.15 -15.59 24.99
N VAL A 51 -13.98 -15.51 24.35
CA VAL A 51 -13.18 -16.66 23.93
C VAL A 51 -11.69 -16.44 24.23
N ALA A 52 -11.01 -17.49 24.67
CA ALA A 52 -9.56 -17.53 24.84
C ALA A 52 -8.94 -18.70 24.06
N GLU A 53 -7.72 -18.51 23.59
CA GLU A 53 -6.89 -19.59 23.04
C GLU A 53 -6.09 -20.22 24.18
N VAL A 54 -6.09 -21.56 24.24
CA VAL A 54 -5.34 -22.33 25.23
C VAL A 54 -3.89 -22.41 24.78
N THR A 55 -2.98 -21.96 25.63
CA THR A 55 -1.52 -22.04 25.42
C THR A 55 -0.92 -23.19 26.23
N GLU A 56 0.36 -23.51 26.01
CA GLU A 56 1.07 -24.51 26.82
C GLU A 56 1.11 -24.15 28.32
N GLN A 57 1.04 -22.86 28.67
CA GLN A 57 1.07 -22.39 30.06
C GLN A 57 -0.24 -22.68 30.80
N ASP A 58 -1.34 -22.84 30.06
CA ASP A 58 -2.68 -23.09 30.61
C ASP A 58 -2.94 -24.58 30.87
N LEU A 59 -1.99 -25.44 30.50
CA LEU A 59 -2.10 -26.89 30.60
C LEU A 59 -1.41 -27.41 31.88
N PRO A 60 -1.93 -28.52 32.46
CA PRO A 60 -3.08 -29.31 32.03
C PRO A 60 -4.42 -28.70 32.48
N ALA A 61 -5.40 -28.66 31.58
CA ALA A 61 -6.76 -28.19 31.88
C ALA A 61 -7.85 -29.02 31.19
N ALA A 62 -9.08 -28.94 31.71
CA ALA A 62 -10.28 -29.54 31.12
C ALA A 62 -11.43 -28.50 31.11
N PRO A 63 -12.30 -28.50 30.08
CA PRO A 63 -13.44 -27.58 30.02
C PRO A 63 -14.49 -27.99 31.06
N ALA A 64 -15.14 -27.01 31.68
CA ALA A 64 -16.28 -27.24 32.57
C ALA A 64 -17.61 -27.20 31.79
N HIS A 65 -18.71 -27.50 32.48
CA HIS A 65 -20.07 -27.43 31.94
C HIS A 65 -20.57 -26.00 31.62
N THR A 66 -19.74 -24.97 31.80
CA THR A 66 -20.05 -23.57 31.48
C THR A 66 -19.18 -23.02 30.35
N THR A 67 -18.45 -23.91 29.68
CA THR A 67 -17.50 -23.58 28.61
C THR A 67 -17.63 -24.57 27.48
N ILE A 68 -17.55 -24.07 26.24
CA ILE A 68 -17.46 -24.89 25.04
C ILE A 68 -16.00 -24.90 24.59
N ALA A 69 -15.42 -26.08 24.46
CA ALA A 69 -14.11 -26.27 23.86
C ALA A 69 -14.24 -26.54 22.36
N LEU A 70 -13.60 -25.71 21.55
CA LEU A 70 -13.48 -25.88 20.10
C LEU A 70 -12.06 -26.32 19.79
N ARG A 71 -11.91 -27.56 19.32
CA ARG A 71 -10.62 -28.09 18.91
C ARG A 71 -10.41 -27.85 17.41
N PRO A 72 -9.34 -27.15 17.00
CA PRO A 72 -8.98 -27.01 15.60
C PRO A 72 -8.78 -28.37 14.93
N ARG A 73 -9.04 -28.44 13.62
CA ARG A 73 -8.71 -29.65 12.85
C ARG A 73 -7.20 -29.69 12.63
N ALA A 74 -6.66 -30.88 12.37
CA ALA A 74 -5.22 -31.05 12.11
C ALA A 74 -4.70 -30.23 10.91
N THR A 75 -5.58 -29.82 10.00
CA THR A 75 -5.26 -28.99 8.83
C THR A 75 -5.38 -27.49 9.10
N THR A 76 -5.84 -27.07 10.28
CA THR A 76 -6.04 -25.66 10.62
C THR A 76 -4.71 -25.04 11.02
N THR A 77 -4.30 -23.95 10.37
CA THR A 77 -3.05 -23.25 10.69
C THR A 77 -3.22 -22.38 11.95
N PRO A 78 -2.13 -22.06 12.67
CA PRO A 78 -2.18 -21.12 13.79
C PRO A 78 -2.82 -19.77 13.43
N GLN A 79 -2.57 -19.26 12.22
CA GLN A 79 -3.17 -18.04 11.69
C GLN A 79 -4.69 -18.13 11.63
N GLN A 80 -5.21 -19.24 11.08
CA GLN A 80 -6.63 -19.49 11.00
C GLN A 80 -7.24 -19.55 12.40
N ILE A 81 -6.59 -20.20 13.37
CA ILE A 81 -7.07 -20.25 14.76
C ILE A 81 -7.21 -18.83 15.32
N ARG A 82 -6.20 -17.97 15.14
CA ARG A 82 -6.23 -16.58 15.61
C ARG A 82 -7.31 -15.74 14.93
N LEU A 83 -7.44 -15.84 13.61
CA LEU A 83 -8.49 -15.13 12.88
C LEU A 83 -9.88 -15.55 13.35
N ILE A 84 -10.08 -16.86 13.54
CA ILE A 84 -11.33 -17.40 14.08
C ILE A 84 -11.57 -16.85 15.49
N ALA A 85 -10.57 -16.86 16.36
CA ALA A 85 -10.68 -16.29 17.70
C ALA A 85 -11.06 -14.80 17.67
N GLN A 86 -10.44 -14.01 16.78
CA GLN A 86 -10.77 -12.60 16.58
C GLN A 86 -12.21 -12.41 16.06
N PHE A 87 -12.60 -13.19 15.05
CA PHE A 87 -13.97 -13.17 14.51
C PHE A 87 -14.99 -13.47 15.60
N LEU A 88 -14.78 -14.51 16.42
CA LEU A 88 -15.68 -14.89 17.50
C LEU A 88 -15.85 -13.76 18.52
N ARG A 89 -14.81 -12.94 18.75
CA ARG A 89 -14.89 -11.75 19.64
C ARG A 89 -15.64 -10.57 19.02
N THR A 90 -16.06 -10.63 17.76
CA THR A 90 -16.79 -9.53 17.12
C THR A 90 -18.29 -9.52 17.47
N PRO A 91 -18.95 -8.34 17.45
CA PRO A 91 -20.41 -8.25 17.57
C PRO A 91 -21.15 -8.99 16.42
N LEU A 92 -20.48 -9.23 15.29
CA LEU A 92 -21.06 -9.96 14.17
C LEU A 92 -21.20 -11.45 14.52
N ALA A 93 -20.17 -12.08 15.08
CA ALA A 93 -20.23 -13.49 15.49
C ALA A 93 -21.33 -13.72 16.54
N ASP A 94 -21.45 -12.84 17.53
CA ASP A 94 -22.53 -12.92 18.53
C ASP A 94 -23.93 -12.81 17.91
N ARG A 95 -24.12 -11.93 16.92
CA ARG A 95 -25.37 -11.84 16.15
C ARG A 95 -25.64 -13.09 15.32
N LEU A 96 -24.62 -13.67 14.69
CA LEU A 96 -24.74 -14.82 13.79
C LEU A 96 -24.98 -16.13 14.53
N VAL A 97 -24.30 -16.36 15.67
CA VAL A 97 -24.62 -17.48 16.56
C VAL A 97 -26.06 -17.36 17.04
N GLY A 98 -26.50 -16.13 17.30
CA GLY A 98 -27.80 -15.81 17.84
C GLY A 98 -27.94 -16.30 19.28
N ARG A 99 -28.78 -15.64 20.08
CA ARG A 99 -29.01 -16.02 21.47
C ARG A 99 -30.40 -16.64 21.67
N SER A 100 -30.48 -17.79 22.35
CA SER A 100 -31.77 -18.35 22.79
C SER A 100 -32.19 -17.75 24.14
N SER A 101 -31.21 -17.25 24.89
CA SER A 101 -31.29 -16.64 26.23
C SER A 101 -29.91 -16.03 26.59
N VAL A 102 -29.50 -16.03 27.86
CA VAL A 102 -28.14 -15.68 28.34
C VAL A 102 -27.09 -16.74 27.92
N HIS A 103 -27.53 -17.89 27.38
CA HIS A 103 -26.70 -19.04 27.03
C HIS A 103 -26.46 -19.21 25.52
N ILE A 104 -25.23 -19.59 25.18
CA ILE A 104 -24.82 -20.09 23.86
C ILE A 104 -24.82 -21.62 23.91
N THR A 105 -25.44 -22.26 22.90
CA THR A 105 -25.53 -23.72 22.84
C THR A 105 -24.53 -24.28 21.83
N MET A 106 -24.04 -25.50 22.09
CA MET A 106 -23.13 -26.21 21.18
C MET A 106 -23.71 -26.35 19.76
N LYS A 107 -25.03 -26.57 19.64
CA LYS A 107 -25.70 -26.64 18.34
C LYS A 107 -25.51 -25.36 17.52
N ARG A 108 -25.68 -24.19 18.14
CA ARG A 108 -25.51 -22.90 17.45
C ARG A 108 -24.07 -22.60 17.11
N MET A 109 -23.13 -23.02 17.96
CA MET A 109 -21.70 -22.94 17.65
C MET A 109 -21.31 -23.79 16.44
N LEU A 110 -21.92 -24.97 16.27
CA LEU A 110 -21.68 -25.83 15.10
C LEU A 110 -22.28 -25.25 13.80
N GLU A 111 -23.36 -24.48 13.91
CA GLU A 111 -24.05 -23.85 12.78
C GLU A 111 -23.48 -22.46 12.44
N LEU A 112 -22.56 -21.92 13.26
CA LEU A 112 -21.98 -20.59 13.06
C LEU A 112 -21.16 -20.55 11.76
N PRO A 113 -21.52 -19.70 10.78
CA PRO A 113 -20.64 -19.43 9.65
C PRO A 113 -19.39 -18.69 10.15
N VAL A 114 -18.22 -19.27 9.87
CA VAL A 114 -16.91 -18.72 10.24
C VAL A 114 -16.20 -18.28 8.96
N PRO A 115 -15.61 -17.07 8.90
CA PRO A 115 -14.88 -16.62 7.73
C PRO A 115 -13.69 -17.52 7.45
N GLN A 116 -13.52 -17.90 6.18
CA GLN A 116 -12.31 -18.54 5.68
C GLN A 116 -11.47 -17.45 5.02
N PRO A 117 -10.25 -17.16 5.52
CA PRO A 117 -9.40 -16.20 4.85
C PRO A 117 -8.93 -16.80 3.52
N ASP A 118 -8.90 -15.98 2.48
CA ASP A 118 -8.16 -16.31 1.28
C ASP A 118 -6.65 -16.12 1.53
N ASP A 119 -5.82 -16.53 0.57
CA ASP A 119 -4.36 -16.46 0.72
C ASP A 119 -3.87 -15.02 0.92
N VAL A 120 -4.58 -14.03 0.36
CA VAL A 120 -4.22 -12.61 0.45
C VAL A 120 -4.56 -12.01 1.79
N LEU A 121 -5.76 -12.27 2.33
CA LEU A 121 -6.09 -11.86 3.68
C LEU A 121 -5.17 -12.57 4.69
N THR A 122 -4.80 -13.82 4.44
CA THR A 122 -3.85 -14.55 5.28
C THR A 122 -2.48 -13.87 5.29
N ALA A 123 -1.93 -13.55 4.11
CA ALA A 123 -0.64 -12.86 3.98
C ALA A 123 -0.67 -11.47 4.64
N ALA A 124 -1.73 -10.69 4.45
CA ALA A 124 -1.88 -9.37 5.07
C ALA A 124 -1.94 -9.46 6.61
N LEU A 125 -2.61 -10.48 7.15
CA LEU A 125 -2.66 -10.72 8.60
C LEU A 125 -1.29 -11.17 9.14
N ASP A 126 -0.56 -11.99 8.39
CA ASP A 126 0.81 -12.40 8.75
C ASP A 126 1.76 -11.19 8.80
N ASP A 127 1.68 -10.29 7.82
CA ASP A 127 2.49 -9.06 7.79
C ASP A 127 2.18 -8.15 8.99
N LEU A 128 0.90 -7.99 9.33
CA LEU A 128 0.47 -7.21 10.50
C LEU A 128 0.92 -7.85 11.81
N ASP A 129 0.86 -9.18 11.95
CA ASP A 129 1.31 -9.87 13.14
C ASP A 129 2.85 -9.83 13.29
N ALA A 130 3.59 -9.93 12.17
CA ALA A 130 5.03 -9.74 12.15
C ALA A 130 5.40 -8.32 12.59
N ALA A 131 4.66 -7.31 12.12
CA ALA A 131 4.83 -5.92 12.56
C ALA A 131 4.54 -5.77 14.07
N ARG A 132 3.45 -6.35 14.58
CA ARG A 132 3.12 -6.36 16.02
C ARG A 132 4.25 -6.97 16.86
N HIS A 133 4.73 -8.16 16.52
CA HIS A 133 5.83 -8.81 17.24
C HIS A 133 7.09 -7.95 17.25
N ARG A 134 7.38 -7.26 16.14
CA ARG A 134 8.53 -6.37 16.04
C ARG A 134 8.39 -5.15 16.95
N LEU A 135 7.19 -4.57 17.04
CA LEU A 135 6.88 -3.48 17.96
C LEU A 135 6.98 -3.92 19.43
N GLU A 136 6.49 -5.11 19.77
CA GLU A 136 6.62 -5.68 21.11
C GLU A 136 8.08 -5.94 21.49
N THR A 137 8.88 -6.43 20.55
CA THR A 137 10.32 -6.57 20.74
C THR A 137 10.96 -5.22 21.06
N TRP A 138 10.61 -4.16 20.32
CA TRP A 138 11.12 -2.82 20.59
C TRP A 138 10.65 -2.25 21.93
N ARG A 139 9.42 -2.56 22.36
CA ARG A 139 8.94 -2.20 23.70
C ARG A 139 9.77 -2.89 24.78
N ASN A 140 9.97 -4.19 24.68
CA ASN A 140 10.75 -4.96 25.65
C ASN A 140 12.22 -4.52 25.68
N ASP A 141 12.81 -4.18 24.52
CA ASP A 141 14.14 -3.57 24.42
C ASP A 141 14.20 -2.24 25.19
N ALA A 142 13.16 -1.41 25.07
CA ALA A 142 13.07 -0.12 25.76
C ALA A 142 12.93 -0.30 27.28
N GLU A 143 12.08 -1.22 27.74
CA GLU A 143 11.91 -1.55 29.16
C GLU A 143 13.22 -2.07 29.76
N THR A 144 13.88 -3.02 29.08
CA THR A 144 15.19 -3.55 29.48
C THR A 144 16.24 -2.43 29.60
N LEU A 145 16.23 -1.49 28.65
CA LEU A 145 17.14 -0.35 28.68
C LEU A 145 16.86 0.59 29.86
N LEU A 146 15.59 0.87 30.17
CA LEU A 146 15.20 1.69 31.32
C LEU A 146 15.60 1.02 32.64
N GLU A 147 15.37 -0.30 32.77
CA GLU A 147 15.80 -1.07 33.94
C GLU A 147 17.33 -1.10 34.09
N SER A 148 18.06 -1.10 32.98
CA SER A 148 19.53 -1.09 33.00
C SER A 148 20.14 0.16 33.67
N ALA A 149 19.35 1.24 33.79
CA ALA A 149 19.73 2.44 34.53
C ALA A 149 20.01 2.16 36.01
N PHE A 150 19.29 1.19 36.59
CA PHE A 150 19.33 0.87 38.02
C PHE A 150 20.23 -0.32 38.36
N THR A 151 20.68 -1.08 37.35
CA THR A 151 21.54 -2.25 37.54
C THR A 151 23.03 -1.97 37.34
N SER A 152 23.37 -0.75 36.94
CA SER A 152 24.76 -0.33 36.70
C SER A 152 25.49 0.00 38.01
N LYS A 153 26.77 -0.37 38.10
CA LYS A 153 27.59 -0.17 39.31
C LYS A 153 27.84 1.30 39.65
N THR A 154 27.72 2.19 38.66
CA THR A 154 27.89 3.64 38.83
C THR A 154 26.92 4.41 37.94
N ALA A 155 26.56 5.63 38.36
CA ALA A 155 25.68 6.53 37.59
C ALA A 155 26.28 6.93 36.23
N MET A 156 27.62 7.04 36.13
CA MET A 156 28.30 7.35 34.87
C MET A 156 28.14 6.21 33.84
N GLN A 157 28.33 4.96 34.27
CA GLN A 157 28.13 3.78 33.41
C GLN A 157 26.67 3.62 32.98
N ALA A 158 25.72 3.88 33.89
CA ALA A 158 24.29 3.90 33.57
C ALA A 158 23.99 4.93 32.46
N ARG A 159 24.52 6.15 32.61
CA ARG A 159 24.32 7.24 31.65
C ARG A 159 24.89 6.91 30.28
N ASP A 160 26.13 6.43 30.20
CA ASP A 160 26.76 6.10 28.91
C ASP A 160 26.01 4.98 28.18
N ARG A 161 25.53 3.98 28.93
CA ARG A 161 24.72 2.89 28.40
C ARG A 161 23.37 3.37 27.86
N ILE A 162 22.64 4.18 28.64
CA ILE A 162 21.35 4.76 28.22
C ILE A 162 21.52 5.67 27.00
N VAL A 163 22.57 6.50 26.97
CA VAL A 163 22.79 7.43 25.85
C VAL A 163 23.15 6.67 24.58
N ALA A 164 24.03 5.67 24.67
CA ALA A 164 24.50 4.89 23.52
C ALA A 164 23.42 3.93 23.01
N GLN A 165 22.83 3.11 23.90
CA GLN A 165 21.81 2.11 23.52
C GLN A 165 20.44 2.78 23.25
N GLY A 166 20.13 3.88 23.94
CA GLY A 166 18.91 4.65 23.70
C GLY A 166 18.94 5.47 22.41
N ARG A 167 20.11 5.71 21.81
CA ARG A 167 20.21 6.37 20.50
C ARG A 167 19.51 5.57 19.41
N GLY A 168 19.72 4.24 19.38
CA GLY A 168 19.08 3.37 18.40
C GLY A 168 17.56 3.39 18.52
N LEU A 169 17.02 3.33 19.74
CA LEU A 169 15.58 3.40 19.98
C LEU A 169 14.99 4.75 19.54
N ARG A 170 15.63 5.87 19.90
CA ARG A 170 15.18 7.21 19.47
C ARG A 170 15.16 7.34 17.94
N LEU A 171 16.21 6.88 17.25
CA LEU A 171 16.27 6.91 15.79
C LEU A 171 15.20 6.02 15.14
N ARG A 172 14.85 4.87 15.75
CA ARG A 172 13.74 4.03 15.26
C ARG A 172 12.41 4.74 15.40
N VAL A 173 12.15 5.36 16.54
CA VAL A 173 10.92 6.14 16.78
C VAL A 173 10.85 7.31 15.81
N GLU A 174 11.94 8.08 15.66
CA GLU A 174 12.02 9.19 14.73
C GLU A 174 11.76 8.73 13.28
N ALA A 175 12.38 7.64 12.84
CA ALA A 175 12.14 7.07 11.51
C ALA A 175 10.69 6.59 11.34
N ALA A 176 10.07 6.03 12.38
CA ALA A 176 8.67 5.63 12.34
C ALA A 176 7.73 6.86 12.27
N THR A 177 7.98 7.89 13.07
CA THR A 177 7.22 9.15 13.05
C THR A 177 7.35 9.88 11.72
N LEU A 178 8.50 9.80 11.05
CA LEU A 178 8.66 10.33 9.70
C LEU A 178 7.74 9.65 8.68
N LEU A 179 7.30 8.40 8.89
CA LEU A 179 6.33 7.76 8.00
C LEU A 179 4.89 8.27 8.21
N ASP A 180 4.61 8.93 9.34
CA ASP A 180 3.33 9.61 9.55
C ASP A 180 3.27 10.96 8.80
N ASP A 181 4.42 11.51 8.40
CA ASP A 181 4.53 12.67 7.53
C ASP A 181 4.32 12.26 6.06
N LEU A 182 3.25 12.80 5.45
CA LEU A 182 2.95 12.59 4.04
C LEU A 182 4.10 13.03 3.13
N GLY A 183 4.73 14.18 3.42
CA GLY A 183 5.81 14.70 2.59
C GLY A 183 7.03 13.78 2.58
N HIS A 184 7.39 13.21 3.73
CA HIS A 184 8.42 12.17 3.80
C HIS A 184 8.02 10.87 3.10
N THR A 185 6.78 10.42 3.29
CA THR A 185 6.26 9.22 2.63
C THR A 185 6.34 9.34 1.11
N VAL A 186 5.90 10.47 0.55
CA VAL A 186 5.96 10.72 -0.90
C VAL A 186 7.40 10.70 -1.39
N ARG A 187 8.32 11.42 -0.73
CA ARG A 187 9.73 11.49 -1.13
C ARG A 187 10.50 10.18 -1.06
N THR A 188 10.00 9.18 -0.33
CA THR A 188 10.72 7.91 -0.10
C THR A 188 10.00 6.69 -0.64
N ARG A 189 8.68 6.75 -0.79
CA ARG A 189 7.82 5.61 -1.14
C ARG A 189 7.01 5.80 -2.40
N PHE A 190 6.87 7.00 -2.96
CA PHE A 190 6.13 7.14 -4.21
C PHE A 190 7.03 6.87 -5.42
N PRO A 191 6.47 6.50 -6.58
CA PRO A 191 7.24 6.36 -7.82
C PRO A 191 8.02 7.63 -8.16
N TYR A 192 9.25 7.45 -8.62
CA TYR A 192 10.21 8.52 -8.90
C TYR A 192 9.64 9.78 -9.57
N PRO A 193 8.88 9.71 -10.68
CA PRO A 193 8.37 10.91 -11.32
C PRO A 193 7.43 11.76 -10.44
N VAL A 194 6.64 11.11 -9.59
CA VAL A 194 5.71 11.80 -8.67
C VAL A 194 6.48 12.36 -7.49
N ALA A 195 7.34 11.54 -6.86
CA ALA A 195 8.14 11.94 -5.71
C ALA A 195 9.09 13.12 -6.03
N TYR A 196 9.71 13.11 -7.21
CA TYR A 196 10.58 14.20 -7.67
C TYR A 196 9.83 15.52 -7.79
N ARG A 197 8.63 15.51 -8.38
CA ARG A 197 7.83 16.73 -8.57
C ARG A 197 7.28 17.27 -7.26
N TRP A 198 6.88 16.40 -6.34
CA TRP A 198 6.54 16.78 -4.98
C TRP A 198 7.70 17.48 -4.26
N ARG A 199 8.90 16.87 -4.29
CA ARG A 199 10.12 17.46 -3.71
C ARG A 199 10.42 18.83 -4.31
N GLU A 200 10.24 18.99 -5.63
CA GLU A 200 10.44 20.27 -6.30
C GLU A 200 9.42 21.32 -5.83
N SER A 201 8.13 20.97 -5.68
CA SER A 201 7.15 21.91 -5.14
C SER A 201 7.47 22.33 -3.71
N GLU A 202 7.85 21.40 -2.83
CA GLU A 202 8.25 21.72 -1.45
C GLU A 202 9.47 22.64 -1.42
N ALA A 203 10.46 22.38 -2.28
CA ALA A 203 11.67 23.19 -2.37
C ALA A 203 11.36 24.62 -2.83
N ARG A 204 10.46 24.80 -3.81
CA ARG A 204 10.08 26.13 -4.31
C ARG A 204 9.24 26.91 -3.30
N ILE A 205 8.30 26.25 -2.62
CA ILE A 205 7.54 26.85 -1.52
C ILE A 205 8.50 27.34 -0.43
N SER A 206 9.45 26.49 -0.03
CA SER A 206 10.44 26.81 1.01
C SER A 206 11.40 27.94 0.62
N ALA A 207 11.71 28.08 -0.66
CA ALA A 207 12.56 29.16 -1.18
C ALA A 207 11.87 30.53 -1.18
N GLY A 208 10.54 30.58 -1.03
CA GLY A 208 9.76 31.82 -0.95
C GLY A 208 9.44 32.49 -2.29
N ASP A 209 9.89 31.93 -3.42
CA ASP A 209 9.50 32.37 -4.77
C ASP A 209 8.08 31.87 -5.08
N GLN A 210 7.09 32.74 -4.86
CA GLN A 210 5.67 32.38 -4.95
C GLN A 210 5.26 31.98 -6.37
N GLN A 211 5.82 32.60 -7.41
CA GLN A 211 5.48 32.26 -8.79
C GLN A 211 6.06 30.89 -9.15
N ALA A 212 7.32 30.63 -8.80
CA ALA A 212 7.93 29.33 -9.07
C ALA A 212 7.28 28.22 -8.23
N ALA A 213 6.88 28.52 -6.99
CA ALA A 213 6.13 27.60 -6.14
C ALA A 213 4.77 27.25 -6.76
N TYR A 214 4.02 28.25 -7.20
CA TYR A 214 2.72 28.05 -7.85
C TYR A 214 2.83 27.16 -9.08
N SER A 215 3.75 27.47 -10.00
CA SER A 215 3.98 26.65 -11.19
C SER A 215 4.42 25.23 -10.83
N ALA A 216 5.30 25.04 -9.83
CA ALA A 216 5.76 23.73 -9.42
C ALA A 216 4.64 22.85 -8.82
N VAL A 217 3.71 23.44 -8.06
CA VAL A 217 2.53 22.74 -7.52
C VAL A 217 1.61 22.28 -8.66
N LEU A 218 1.32 23.14 -9.63
CA LEU A 218 0.48 22.80 -10.77
C LEU A 218 1.13 21.71 -11.67
N GLU A 219 2.45 21.79 -11.88
CA GLU A 219 3.19 20.76 -12.60
C GLU A 219 3.19 19.42 -11.84
N ALA A 220 3.32 19.43 -10.51
CA ALA A 220 3.25 18.22 -9.71
C ALA A 220 1.87 17.54 -9.79
N ALA A 221 0.79 18.32 -9.77
CA ALA A 221 -0.56 17.81 -9.99
C ALA A 221 -0.71 17.19 -11.40
N GLU A 222 -0.25 17.89 -12.43
CA GLU A 222 -0.30 17.38 -13.81
C GLU A 222 0.49 16.06 -13.96
N ILE A 223 1.66 15.95 -13.33
CA ILE A 223 2.49 14.74 -13.39
C ILE A 223 1.89 13.58 -12.59
N LEU A 224 1.26 13.84 -11.43
CA LEU A 224 0.53 12.80 -10.69
C LEU A 224 -0.57 12.17 -11.54
N LEU A 225 -1.38 13.01 -12.20
CA LEU A 225 -2.47 12.56 -13.07
C LEU A 225 -1.94 11.90 -14.34
N CYS A 226 -0.91 12.46 -14.96
CA CYS A 226 -0.23 11.89 -16.13
C CYS A 226 0.29 10.49 -15.81
N TYR A 227 1.09 10.34 -14.75
CA TYR A 227 1.64 9.05 -14.35
C TYR A 227 0.53 8.02 -14.09
N SER A 228 -0.51 8.39 -13.33
CA SER A 228 -1.64 7.52 -13.03
C SER A 228 -2.42 7.11 -14.29
N ALA A 229 -2.60 8.04 -15.24
CA ALA A 229 -3.26 7.77 -16.52
C ALA A 229 -2.44 6.82 -17.40
N LEU A 230 -1.11 6.97 -17.42
CA LEU A 230 -0.22 6.05 -18.15
C LEU A 230 -0.27 4.64 -17.57
N LEU A 231 -0.34 4.50 -16.24
CA LEU A 231 -0.57 3.21 -15.60
C LEU A 231 -1.93 2.62 -15.99
N ALA A 232 -2.99 3.44 -15.97
CA ALA A 232 -4.33 2.98 -16.36
C ALA A 232 -4.38 2.48 -17.81
N LEU A 233 -3.72 3.19 -18.73
CA LEU A 233 -3.62 2.79 -20.14
C LEU A 233 -2.85 1.47 -20.31
N ALA A 234 -1.70 1.33 -19.63
CA ALA A 234 -0.90 0.11 -19.69
C ALA A 234 -1.67 -1.11 -19.16
N LEU A 235 -2.28 -0.96 -17.98
CA LEU A 235 -3.06 -2.02 -17.33
C LEU A 235 -4.33 -2.38 -18.11
N ALA A 236 -5.02 -1.39 -18.70
CA ALA A 236 -6.20 -1.65 -19.52
C ALA A 236 -5.82 -2.38 -20.81
N TRP A 237 -4.70 -1.99 -21.44
CA TRP A 237 -4.20 -2.65 -22.64
C TRP A 237 -3.78 -4.09 -22.36
N GLU A 238 -3.05 -4.35 -21.27
CA GLU A 238 -2.66 -5.69 -20.85
C GLU A 238 -3.89 -6.59 -20.59
N ALA A 239 -4.92 -6.04 -19.96
CA ALA A 239 -6.19 -6.74 -19.74
C ALA A 239 -7.05 -6.89 -21.02
N GLY A 240 -6.61 -6.38 -22.17
CA GLY A 240 -7.36 -6.42 -23.43
C GLY A 240 -8.63 -5.55 -23.42
N ILE A 241 -8.68 -4.53 -22.57
CA ILE A 241 -9.83 -3.64 -22.39
C ILE A 241 -9.54 -2.30 -23.09
N PRO A 242 -10.22 -1.99 -24.22
CA PRO A 242 -9.99 -0.74 -24.92
C PRO A 242 -10.56 0.44 -24.14
N LEU A 243 -9.81 1.55 -24.12
CA LEU A 243 -10.25 2.85 -23.63
C LEU A 243 -10.39 3.83 -24.81
N GLY A 244 -11.54 4.48 -24.93
CA GLY A 244 -11.83 5.50 -25.93
C GLY A 244 -10.86 6.69 -25.87
N SER A 245 -10.37 7.04 -24.68
CA SER A 245 -9.34 8.06 -24.46
C SER A 245 -8.05 7.80 -25.26
N THR A 246 -7.73 6.54 -25.57
CA THR A 246 -6.60 6.16 -26.45
C THR A 246 -6.75 6.79 -27.84
N THR A 247 -7.96 6.85 -28.38
CA THR A 247 -8.25 7.45 -29.69
C THR A 247 -8.06 8.97 -29.65
N ALA A 248 -8.47 9.62 -28.56
CA ALA A 248 -8.29 11.05 -28.36
C ALA A 248 -6.81 11.42 -28.26
N ILE A 249 -6.03 10.65 -27.49
CA ILE A 249 -4.58 10.81 -27.36
C ILE A 249 -3.92 10.61 -28.72
N LYS A 250 -4.25 9.54 -29.45
CA LYS A 250 -3.75 9.31 -30.82
C LYS A 250 -4.01 10.52 -31.73
N GLY A 251 -5.22 11.07 -31.71
CA GLY A 251 -5.58 12.27 -32.48
C GLY A 251 -4.67 13.46 -32.16
N LYS A 252 -4.37 13.71 -30.88
CA LYS A 252 -3.45 14.78 -30.46
C LYS A 252 -2.01 14.53 -30.92
N LEU A 253 -1.49 13.32 -30.69
CA LEU A 253 -0.15 12.91 -31.10
C LEU A 253 0.07 13.13 -32.61
N LEU A 254 -0.88 12.68 -33.44
CA LEU A 254 -0.82 12.79 -34.89
C LEU A 254 -1.06 14.21 -35.41
N SER A 255 -1.77 15.06 -34.67
CA SER A 255 -1.95 16.46 -35.06
C SER A 255 -0.63 17.24 -35.10
N GLY A 256 0.34 16.82 -34.28
CA GLY A 256 1.64 17.47 -34.13
C GLY A 256 1.59 18.90 -33.57
N ARG A 257 0.42 19.40 -33.15
CA ARG A 257 0.22 20.77 -32.65
C ARG A 257 0.45 20.90 -31.14
N SER A 258 -0.05 19.94 -30.38
CA SER A 258 0.10 19.88 -28.93
C SER A 258 0.02 18.43 -28.46
N GLY A 259 0.83 18.08 -27.46
CA GLY A 259 0.76 16.78 -26.84
C GLY A 259 -0.43 16.64 -25.90
N PRO A 260 -0.61 15.44 -25.32
CA PRO A 260 -1.58 15.24 -24.26
C PRO A 260 -1.25 16.12 -23.05
N GLY A 261 -2.27 16.73 -22.46
CA GLY A 261 -2.14 17.59 -21.28
C GLY A 261 -3.11 17.19 -20.18
N PHE A 262 -3.17 18.02 -19.14
CA PHE A 262 -4.00 17.81 -17.94
C PHE A 262 -5.38 17.19 -18.22
N GLY A 263 -6.18 17.79 -19.11
CA GLY A 263 -7.53 17.32 -19.42
C GLY A 263 -7.59 15.93 -20.08
N ASP A 264 -6.57 15.54 -20.86
CA ASP A 264 -6.52 14.19 -21.45
C ASP A 264 -6.25 13.13 -20.39
N TRP A 265 -5.40 13.45 -19.41
CA TRP A 265 -5.08 12.56 -18.30
C TRP A 265 -6.28 12.35 -17.39
N VAL A 266 -7.04 13.42 -17.11
CA VAL A 266 -8.30 13.31 -16.37
C VAL A 266 -9.29 12.43 -17.11
N ALA A 267 -9.48 12.62 -18.43
CA ALA A 267 -10.41 11.82 -19.22
C ALA A 267 -10.07 10.32 -19.17
N VAL A 268 -8.79 9.96 -19.25
CA VAL A 268 -8.34 8.56 -19.09
C VAL A 268 -8.72 7.99 -17.73
N LEU A 269 -8.47 8.76 -16.66
CA LEU A 269 -8.72 8.32 -15.28
C LEU A 269 -10.21 8.16 -15.00
N GLU A 270 -11.04 9.11 -15.45
CA GLU A 270 -12.51 9.04 -15.33
C GLU A 270 -13.08 7.85 -16.11
N GLU A 271 -12.61 7.63 -17.35
CA GLU A 271 -13.01 6.49 -18.16
C GLU A 271 -12.63 5.17 -17.47
N ALA A 272 -11.42 5.09 -16.92
CA ALA A 272 -10.96 3.91 -16.19
C ALA A 272 -11.79 3.67 -14.92
N ALA A 273 -12.12 4.72 -14.17
CA ALA A 273 -12.97 4.67 -12.98
C ALA A 273 -14.40 4.18 -13.29
N GLY A 274 -14.99 4.68 -14.39
CA GLY A 274 -16.33 4.37 -14.84
C GLY A 274 -16.49 3.02 -15.56
N SER A 275 -15.40 2.45 -16.09
CA SER A 275 -15.45 1.21 -16.89
C SER A 275 -15.94 0.00 -16.08
N ARG A 276 -17.06 -0.58 -16.52
CA ARG A 276 -17.60 -1.83 -15.94
C ARG A 276 -16.67 -3.03 -16.19
N LYS A 277 -15.95 -3.05 -17.32
CA LYS A 277 -15.02 -4.13 -17.65
C LYS A 277 -13.80 -4.11 -16.72
N LEU A 278 -13.23 -2.94 -16.46
CA LEU A 278 -12.12 -2.80 -15.50
C LEU A 278 -12.58 -3.12 -14.08
N ARG A 279 -13.82 -2.77 -13.72
CA ARG A 279 -14.41 -3.13 -12.43
C ARG A 279 -14.55 -4.64 -12.22
N ALA A 280 -14.68 -5.42 -13.29
CA ALA A 280 -14.82 -6.87 -13.24
C ALA A 280 -13.47 -7.61 -13.11
N LEU A 281 -12.34 -6.90 -13.19
CA LEU A 281 -11.02 -7.48 -12.94
C LEU A 281 -10.89 -7.90 -11.46
N PRO A 282 -10.02 -8.88 -11.15
CA PRO A 282 -9.80 -9.34 -9.78
C PRO A 282 -9.57 -8.17 -8.82
N HIS A 283 -10.09 -8.27 -7.58
CA HIS A 283 -10.02 -7.18 -6.59
C HIS A 283 -8.60 -6.70 -6.27
N GLN A 284 -7.62 -7.57 -6.47
CA GLN A 284 -6.21 -7.31 -6.19
C GLN A 284 -5.56 -6.46 -7.28
N HIS A 285 -6.11 -6.50 -8.51
CA HIS A 285 -5.53 -5.87 -9.69
C HIS A 285 -5.27 -4.37 -9.47
N PRO A 286 -4.08 -3.84 -9.86
CA PRO A 286 -3.65 -2.49 -9.46
C PRO A 286 -4.56 -1.35 -9.95
N ILE A 287 -5.35 -1.62 -10.99
CA ILE A 287 -6.34 -0.67 -11.53
C ILE A 287 -7.29 -0.15 -10.45
N HIS A 288 -7.65 -0.96 -9.44
CA HIS A 288 -8.62 -0.53 -8.42
C HIS A 288 -8.06 0.59 -7.53
N GLY A 289 -6.75 0.62 -7.29
CA GLY A 289 -6.08 1.75 -6.64
C GLY A 289 -6.27 3.05 -7.44
N ILE A 290 -6.00 3.00 -8.75
CA ILE A 290 -6.17 4.16 -9.65
C ILE A 290 -7.61 4.68 -9.66
N ARG A 291 -8.59 3.76 -9.61
CA ARG A 291 -10.01 4.13 -9.57
C ARG A 291 -10.40 4.86 -8.28
N SER A 292 -9.67 4.65 -7.19
CA SER A 292 -9.92 5.32 -5.92
C SER A 292 -9.42 6.78 -5.88
N LEU A 293 -8.52 7.17 -6.79
CA LEU A 293 -7.93 8.51 -6.85
C LEU A 293 -8.97 9.62 -7.00
N LEU A 294 -9.96 9.42 -7.87
CA LEU A 294 -11.02 10.39 -8.23
C LEU A 294 -12.42 9.89 -7.84
N ALA A 295 -12.52 9.03 -6.81
CA ALA A 295 -13.79 8.44 -6.40
C ALA A 295 -14.63 9.34 -5.47
N ASP A 296 -14.01 10.36 -4.87
CA ASP A 296 -14.59 11.24 -3.86
C ASP A 296 -14.86 12.64 -4.45
N GLU A 297 -15.95 13.28 -4.03
CA GLU A 297 -16.35 14.62 -4.47
C GLU A 297 -15.27 15.66 -4.11
N ASP A 298 -14.68 15.56 -2.91
CA ASP A 298 -13.61 16.49 -2.49
C ASP A 298 -12.36 16.38 -3.39
N ALA A 299 -12.05 15.17 -3.84
CA ALA A 299 -10.91 14.91 -4.71
C ALA A 299 -11.18 15.41 -6.14
N ASP A 300 -12.41 15.23 -6.64
CA ASP A 300 -12.80 15.75 -7.95
C ASP A 300 -12.81 17.28 -7.97
N ASP A 301 -13.32 17.91 -6.91
CA ASP A 301 -13.31 19.36 -6.73
C ASP A 301 -11.89 19.94 -6.68
N ALA A 302 -10.98 19.31 -5.92
CA ALA A 302 -9.57 19.70 -5.86
C ALA A 302 -8.88 19.55 -7.22
N ARG A 303 -9.12 18.44 -7.93
CA ARG A 303 -8.63 18.22 -9.30
C ARG A 303 -9.16 19.30 -10.25
N GLN A 304 -10.43 19.65 -10.15
CA GLN A 304 -11.07 20.66 -11.01
C GLN A 304 -10.45 22.04 -10.78
N ARG A 305 -10.29 22.47 -9.52
CA ARG A 305 -9.61 23.73 -9.18
C ARG A 305 -8.18 23.78 -9.70
N LEU A 306 -7.40 22.70 -9.54
CA LEU A 306 -6.04 22.61 -10.08
C LEU A 306 -6.03 22.67 -11.61
N SER A 307 -6.98 22.03 -12.28
CA SER A 307 -7.12 22.06 -13.74
C SER A 307 -7.43 23.47 -14.25
N GLU A 308 -8.32 24.21 -13.58
CA GLU A 308 -8.68 25.57 -13.94
C GLU A 308 -7.48 26.51 -13.78
N ARG A 309 -6.80 26.42 -12.64
CA ARG A 309 -5.55 27.15 -12.37
C ARG A 309 -4.46 26.86 -13.42
N ARG A 310 -4.31 25.59 -13.82
CA ARG A 310 -3.35 25.17 -14.84
C ARG A 310 -3.69 25.73 -16.22
N ASN A 311 -4.97 25.72 -16.59
CA ASN A 311 -5.43 26.33 -17.84
C ASN A 311 -5.24 27.85 -17.84
N ASP A 312 -5.51 28.52 -16.72
CA ASP A 312 -5.30 29.95 -16.58
C ASP A 312 -3.82 30.34 -16.77
N ASP A 313 -2.91 29.61 -16.11
CA ASP A 313 -1.47 29.82 -16.26
C ASP A 313 -1.00 29.57 -17.70
N ALA A 314 -1.48 28.49 -18.34
CA ALA A 314 -1.17 28.17 -19.74
C ALA A 314 -1.69 29.24 -20.73
N HIS A 315 -2.78 29.93 -20.41
CA HIS A 315 -3.35 31.02 -21.21
C HIS A 315 -2.85 32.41 -20.81
N LEU A 316 -1.79 32.50 -20.00
CA LEU A 316 -1.19 33.76 -19.53
C LEU A 316 -2.16 34.62 -18.69
N ARG A 317 -3.23 34.02 -18.15
CA ARG A 317 -4.13 34.64 -17.17
C ARG A 317 -3.50 34.51 -15.77
N ARG A 318 -2.33 35.13 -15.62
CA ARG A 318 -1.52 35.03 -14.39
C ARG A 318 -2.17 35.81 -13.25
N LEU A 319 -2.04 35.27 -12.04
CA LEU A 319 -2.44 35.94 -10.81
C LEU A 319 -1.54 37.15 -10.54
N ASP A 320 -2.10 38.15 -9.88
CA ASP A 320 -1.32 39.27 -9.36
C ASP A 320 -0.35 38.75 -8.27
N PRO A 321 0.88 39.30 -8.17
CA PRO A 321 1.80 38.95 -7.08
C PRO A 321 1.19 38.99 -5.67
N ILE A 322 0.18 39.84 -5.43
CA ILE A 322 -0.54 39.93 -4.15
C ILE A 322 -1.39 38.69 -3.88
N ASP A 323 -1.95 38.09 -4.94
CA ASP A 323 -2.84 36.92 -4.86
C ASP A 323 -2.08 35.59 -4.92
N LEU A 324 -0.78 35.61 -5.27
CA LEU A 324 0.04 34.40 -5.36
C LEU A 324 0.18 33.64 -4.02
N PRO A 325 0.50 34.26 -2.87
CA PRO A 325 0.65 33.52 -1.61
C PRO A 325 -0.59 32.70 -1.18
N PRO A 326 -1.82 33.25 -1.17
CA PRO A 326 -3.01 32.44 -0.87
C PRO A 326 -3.26 31.38 -1.95
N ALA A 327 -3.04 31.70 -3.23
CA ALA A 327 -3.20 30.73 -4.32
C ALA A 327 -2.22 29.54 -4.24
N VAL A 328 -0.97 29.77 -3.82
CA VAL A 328 0.01 28.71 -3.56
C VAL A 328 -0.47 27.81 -2.42
N THR A 329 -0.98 28.41 -1.34
CA THR A 329 -1.49 27.67 -0.18
C THR A 329 -2.67 26.78 -0.56
N GLU A 330 -3.65 27.34 -1.28
CA GLU A 330 -4.82 26.61 -1.76
C GLU A 330 -4.47 25.50 -2.75
N ALA A 331 -3.65 25.80 -3.76
CA ALA A 331 -3.21 24.81 -4.74
C ALA A 331 -2.39 23.69 -4.09
N SER A 332 -1.56 24.03 -3.09
CA SER A 332 -0.78 23.04 -2.33
C SER A 332 -1.70 22.13 -1.50
N ALA A 333 -2.77 22.67 -0.92
CA ALA A 333 -3.76 21.87 -0.20
C ALA A 333 -4.50 20.91 -1.14
N ASP A 334 -4.93 21.40 -2.30
CA ASP A 334 -5.57 20.58 -3.34
C ASP A 334 -4.63 19.46 -3.83
N LEU A 335 -3.36 19.77 -4.09
CA LEU A 335 -2.35 18.77 -4.47
C LEU A 335 -2.13 17.74 -3.36
N THR A 336 -2.04 18.18 -2.12
CA THR A 336 -1.86 17.32 -0.95
C THR A 336 -3.00 16.32 -0.82
N LEU A 337 -4.25 16.77 -1.04
CA LEU A 337 -5.42 15.90 -1.04
C LEU A 337 -5.32 14.83 -2.14
N LEU A 338 -4.98 15.20 -3.37
CA LEU A 338 -4.82 14.24 -4.45
C LEU A 338 -3.70 13.23 -4.17
N ILE A 339 -2.59 13.69 -3.59
CA ILE A 339 -1.46 12.84 -3.19
C ILE A 339 -1.89 11.85 -2.10
N GLU A 340 -2.65 12.29 -1.10
CA GLU A 340 -3.22 11.44 -0.05
C GLU A 340 -4.12 10.35 -0.65
N ARG A 341 -4.97 10.69 -1.62
CA ARG A 341 -5.81 9.71 -2.34
C ARG A 341 -5.00 8.77 -3.23
N SER A 342 -3.78 9.13 -3.58
CA SER A 342 -2.86 8.31 -4.38
C SER A 342 -1.91 7.46 -3.54
N ARG A 343 -2.12 7.33 -2.21
CA ARG A 343 -1.26 6.50 -1.33
C ARG A 343 -1.04 5.07 -1.81
N PHE A 344 -2.00 4.49 -2.54
CA PHE A 344 -1.84 3.17 -3.16
C PHE A 344 -0.61 3.06 -4.08
N LEU A 345 -0.11 4.19 -4.62
CA LEU A 345 1.12 4.22 -5.41
C LEU A 345 2.37 3.85 -4.58
N ALA A 346 2.34 4.01 -3.25
CA ALA A 346 3.41 3.58 -2.38
C ALA A 346 3.58 2.05 -2.36
N ASP A 347 2.51 1.33 -2.64
CA ASP A 347 2.45 -0.14 -2.67
C ASP A 347 2.65 -0.72 -4.08
N LEU A 348 2.90 0.15 -5.08
CA LEU A 348 3.09 -0.24 -6.48
C LEU A 348 4.47 0.20 -7.01
N PRO A 349 5.54 -0.53 -6.65
CA PRO A 349 6.89 -0.18 -7.08
C PRO A 349 7.04 -0.04 -8.60
N LEU A 350 7.58 1.11 -9.01
CA LEU A 350 8.06 1.31 -10.37
C LEU A 350 9.43 0.63 -10.51
N VAL A 351 9.53 -0.36 -11.38
CA VAL A 351 10.73 -1.19 -11.51
C VAL A 351 11.32 -1.10 -12.91
N HIS A 352 12.62 -0.89 -12.97
CA HIS A 352 13.39 -0.95 -14.22
C HIS A 352 14.22 -2.24 -14.27
N VAL A 353 13.91 -3.09 -15.24
CA VAL A 353 14.63 -4.35 -15.45
C VAL A 353 15.93 -4.07 -16.19
N THR A 354 17.06 -4.41 -15.56
CA THR A 354 18.41 -4.08 -16.07
C THR A 354 19.14 -5.27 -16.67
N ALA A 355 18.81 -6.50 -16.25
CA ALA A 355 19.33 -7.72 -16.84
C ALA A 355 18.43 -8.91 -16.49
N ILE A 356 18.39 -9.90 -17.38
CA ILE A 356 17.65 -11.15 -17.19
C ILE A 356 18.56 -12.30 -17.58
N GLN A 357 18.59 -13.34 -16.75
CA GLN A 357 19.23 -14.61 -17.06
C GLN A 357 18.21 -15.73 -16.90
N TRP A 358 17.83 -16.36 -18.00
CA TRP A 358 16.86 -17.47 -18.02
C TRP A 358 17.57 -18.81 -17.84
N ASP A 359 17.10 -19.61 -16.88
CA ASP A 359 17.45 -21.02 -16.73
C ASP A 359 16.30 -21.88 -17.29
N SER A 360 16.57 -22.54 -18.42
CA SER A 360 15.59 -23.39 -19.08
C SER A 360 15.35 -24.72 -18.38
N LEU A 361 16.25 -25.17 -17.50
CA LEU A 361 16.13 -26.40 -16.74
C LEU A 361 15.19 -26.21 -15.55
N THR A 362 15.38 -25.12 -14.79
CA THR A 362 14.51 -24.79 -13.63
C THR A 362 13.27 -24.01 -14.03
N ARG A 363 13.20 -23.51 -15.27
CA ARG A 363 12.14 -22.62 -15.78
C ARG A 363 11.99 -21.36 -14.92
N THR A 364 13.12 -20.78 -14.52
CA THR A 364 13.16 -19.54 -13.74
C THR A 364 14.09 -18.51 -14.36
N ALA A 365 13.72 -17.24 -14.25
CA ALA A 365 14.55 -16.11 -14.60
C ALA A 365 15.17 -15.50 -13.35
N GLN A 366 16.49 -15.35 -13.34
CA GLN A 366 17.16 -14.44 -12.43
C GLN A 366 17.11 -13.02 -13.02
N VAL A 367 16.38 -12.14 -12.36
CA VAL A 367 16.10 -10.78 -12.83
C VAL A 367 16.84 -9.78 -11.96
N ARG A 368 17.69 -8.93 -12.57
CA ARG A 368 18.33 -7.80 -11.90
C ARG A 368 17.56 -6.53 -12.22
N TYR A 369 17.16 -5.81 -11.20
CA TYR A 369 16.26 -4.66 -11.37
C TYR A 369 16.60 -3.52 -10.41
N ARG A 370 16.09 -2.33 -10.74
CA ARG A 370 16.13 -1.14 -9.90
C ARG A 370 14.71 -0.77 -9.51
N GLU A 371 14.49 -0.56 -8.23
CA GLU A 371 13.21 -0.10 -7.69
C GLU A 371 13.25 1.43 -7.57
N LEU A 372 12.52 2.10 -8.45
CA LEU A 372 12.57 3.54 -8.67
C LEU A 372 11.51 4.25 -7.82
N MET A 373 11.67 4.08 -6.51
CA MET A 373 10.83 4.71 -5.49
C MET A 373 11.61 5.82 -4.80
N GLY A 374 10.91 6.89 -4.47
CA GLY A 374 11.46 8.11 -3.90
C GLY A 374 11.96 9.13 -4.93
N ASP A 375 12.47 10.26 -4.45
CA ASP A 375 12.72 11.46 -5.26
C ASP A 375 14.00 11.47 -6.11
N HIS A 376 14.71 10.33 -6.20
CA HIS A 376 15.94 10.19 -6.99
C HIS A 376 15.99 8.88 -7.81
N PRO A 377 16.66 8.86 -8.99
CA PRO A 377 16.75 7.66 -9.82
C PRO A 377 17.98 6.79 -9.48
N VAL A 378 18.85 7.24 -8.56
CA VAL A 378 20.09 6.55 -8.19
C VAL A 378 19.82 5.60 -7.02
N VAL A 379 19.45 4.37 -7.38
CA VAL A 379 19.01 3.34 -6.42
C VAL A 379 19.84 2.06 -6.54
N PRO A 380 19.98 1.27 -5.46
CA PRO A 380 20.68 0.00 -5.52
C PRO A 380 19.99 -0.97 -6.48
N THR A 381 20.79 -1.84 -7.10
CA THR A 381 20.27 -2.94 -7.93
C THR A 381 19.93 -4.13 -7.04
N LYS A 382 18.70 -4.63 -7.16
CA LYS A 382 18.18 -5.81 -6.47
C LYS A 382 18.13 -7.01 -7.41
N THR A 383 17.83 -8.19 -6.87
CA THR A 383 17.69 -9.42 -7.65
C THR A 383 16.50 -10.23 -7.16
N ALA A 384 15.74 -10.80 -8.10
CA ALA A 384 14.63 -11.70 -7.82
C ALA A 384 14.70 -12.92 -8.75
N VAL A 385 14.05 -14.01 -8.35
CA VAL A 385 13.88 -15.21 -9.15
C VAL A 385 12.40 -15.33 -9.49
N LEU A 386 12.05 -15.32 -10.77
CA LEU A 386 10.66 -15.32 -11.24
C LEU A 386 10.40 -16.51 -12.18
N PRO A 387 9.22 -17.14 -12.11
CA PRO A 387 8.87 -18.30 -12.94
C PRO A 387 8.37 -17.89 -14.35
N ARG A 388 9.02 -16.91 -15.00
CA ARG A 388 8.62 -16.38 -16.32
C ARG A 388 9.83 -15.92 -17.15
N ASN A 389 9.70 -15.90 -18.48
CA ASN A 389 10.78 -15.61 -19.42
C ASN A 389 10.45 -14.52 -20.46
N ASP A 390 9.34 -13.83 -20.29
CA ASP A 390 8.76 -12.82 -21.19
C ASP A 390 9.09 -11.38 -20.78
N LEU A 391 10.01 -11.20 -19.81
CA LEU A 391 10.45 -9.90 -19.36
C LEU A 391 11.46 -9.27 -20.35
N GLU A 392 11.48 -7.95 -20.39
CA GLU A 392 12.27 -7.17 -21.34
C GLU A 392 13.32 -6.33 -20.60
N VAL A 393 14.58 -6.51 -21.00
CA VAL A 393 15.68 -5.68 -20.48
C VAL A 393 15.52 -4.24 -20.98
N GLY A 394 15.66 -3.27 -20.07
CA GLY A 394 15.52 -1.84 -20.35
C GLY A 394 14.10 -1.30 -20.20
N SER A 395 13.10 -2.17 -20.00
CA SER A 395 11.71 -1.79 -19.85
C SER A 395 11.34 -1.45 -18.40
N LEU A 396 10.32 -0.62 -18.26
CA LEU A 396 9.69 -0.30 -16.98
C LEU A 396 8.50 -1.24 -16.72
N TYR A 397 8.35 -1.62 -15.46
CA TYR A 397 7.28 -2.47 -14.97
C TYR A 397 6.65 -1.87 -13.72
N LEU A 398 5.34 -2.09 -13.55
CA LEU A 398 4.70 -1.99 -12.25
C LEU A 398 4.81 -3.33 -11.56
N TRP A 399 5.28 -3.37 -10.32
CA TRP A 399 5.37 -4.59 -9.53
C TRP A 399 4.20 -4.64 -8.54
N GLU A 400 3.31 -5.61 -8.69
CA GLU A 400 2.17 -5.82 -7.80
C GLU A 400 2.55 -6.66 -6.56
N SER A 401 1.77 -6.54 -5.48
CA SER A 401 1.92 -7.29 -4.23
C SER A 401 1.98 -8.82 -4.41
N MET A 402 1.28 -9.37 -5.42
CA MET A 402 1.30 -10.80 -5.76
C MET A 402 2.49 -11.22 -6.65
N HIS A 403 3.46 -10.33 -6.82
CA HIS A 403 4.68 -10.52 -7.62
C HIS A 403 4.46 -10.59 -9.14
N ASP A 404 3.29 -10.13 -9.61
CA ASP A 404 3.09 -9.90 -11.03
C ASP A 404 3.74 -8.59 -11.47
N LEU A 405 4.31 -8.63 -12.68
CA LEU A 405 5.01 -7.52 -13.32
C LEU A 405 4.22 -7.09 -14.56
N HIS A 406 3.72 -5.86 -14.54
CA HIS A 406 2.95 -5.26 -15.62
C HIS A 406 3.85 -4.38 -16.48
N LEU A 407 4.00 -4.71 -17.76
CA LEU A 407 4.85 -3.96 -18.69
C LEU A 407 4.26 -2.58 -18.97
N LEU A 408 5.05 -1.51 -18.77
CA LEU A 408 4.57 -0.13 -18.94
C LEU A 408 4.84 0.47 -20.32
N ARG A 409 5.75 -0.11 -21.11
CA ARG A 409 5.99 0.39 -22.47
C ARG A 409 4.81 0.03 -23.38
N PRO A 410 4.48 0.87 -24.38
CA PRO A 410 5.15 2.12 -24.74
C PRO A 410 4.60 3.35 -24.00
N PHE A 411 3.62 3.19 -23.10
CA PHE A 411 2.98 4.31 -22.39
C PHE A 411 3.96 5.07 -21.50
N LEU A 412 4.77 4.35 -20.74
CA LEU A 412 5.86 4.90 -19.94
C LEU A 412 7.16 4.16 -20.26
N THR A 413 8.21 4.91 -20.58
CA THR A 413 9.55 4.36 -20.87
C THR A 413 10.62 5.08 -20.08
N SER A 414 11.86 4.59 -20.13
CA SER A 414 13.00 5.22 -19.48
C SER A 414 14.20 5.38 -20.38
N LEU A 415 14.95 6.44 -20.16
CA LEU A 415 16.21 6.71 -20.84
C LEU A 415 17.05 7.75 -20.08
N VAL A 416 18.33 7.83 -20.41
CA VAL A 416 19.19 8.93 -19.94
C VAL A 416 18.89 10.17 -20.78
N CYS A 417 18.38 11.21 -20.14
CA CYS A 417 18.07 12.47 -20.79
C CYS A 417 19.35 13.09 -21.40
N ARG A 418 19.33 13.46 -22.67
CA ARG A 418 20.50 14.07 -23.34
C ARG A 418 20.75 15.51 -22.91
N VAL A 419 19.73 16.19 -22.37
CA VAL A 419 19.82 17.58 -21.90
C VAL A 419 20.46 17.62 -20.51
N CYS A 420 19.84 17.02 -19.50
CA CYS A 420 20.35 17.05 -18.12
C CYS A 420 21.31 15.90 -17.76
N ARG A 421 21.47 14.90 -18.64
CA ARG A 421 22.30 13.69 -18.39
C ARG A 421 21.85 12.83 -17.21
N THR A 422 20.64 13.07 -16.71
CA THR A 422 19.99 12.29 -15.66
C THR A 422 19.11 11.21 -16.27
N TRP A 423 19.01 10.06 -15.61
CA TRP A 423 18.00 9.05 -15.94
C TRP A 423 16.60 9.61 -15.64
N SER A 424 15.67 9.44 -16.58
CA SER A 424 14.31 9.99 -16.48
C SER A 424 13.28 9.02 -17.06
N THR A 425 12.04 9.20 -16.64
CA THR A 425 10.88 8.55 -17.26
C THR A 425 10.24 9.45 -18.32
N PHE A 426 9.64 8.83 -19.33
CA PHE A 426 9.16 9.52 -20.52
C PHE A 426 7.83 8.94 -21.02
N HIS A 427 6.98 9.81 -21.56
CA HIS A 427 5.77 9.45 -22.30
C HIS A 427 5.78 10.03 -23.72
N ALA A 428 4.94 9.51 -24.61
CA ALA A 428 4.75 10.08 -25.95
C ALA A 428 4.05 11.44 -25.87
N ASP A 429 4.66 12.46 -26.48
CA ASP A 429 4.18 13.85 -26.44
C ASP A 429 3.67 14.31 -27.80
N LEU A 430 4.47 14.16 -28.86
CA LEU A 430 4.12 14.64 -30.20
C LEU A 430 4.66 13.71 -31.28
N VAL A 431 4.01 13.63 -32.45
CA VAL A 431 4.55 12.92 -33.62
C VAL A 431 4.59 13.82 -34.87
N PRO A 432 5.48 14.82 -34.93
CA PRO A 432 5.68 15.63 -36.12
C PRO A 432 6.41 14.83 -37.22
N LYS A 433 5.82 14.74 -38.42
CA LYS A 433 6.47 14.19 -39.63
C LYS A 433 7.14 12.82 -39.37
N ASP A 434 6.39 11.89 -38.78
CA ASP A 434 6.80 10.51 -38.47
C ASP A 434 7.95 10.37 -37.46
N ARG A 435 8.24 11.41 -36.67
CA ARG A 435 9.19 11.34 -35.55
C ARG A 435 8.46 11.41 -34.23
N VAL A 436 8.59 10.39 -33.40
CA VAL A 436 8.04 10.41 -32.05
C VAL A 436 8.92 11.29 -31.15
N LEU A 437 8.30 12.28 -30.51
CA LEU A 437 8.88 13.07 -29.44
C LEU A 437 8.38 12.54 -28.11
N LEU A 438 9.32 12.20 -27.23
CA LEU A 438 9.05 11.80 -25.87
C LEU A 438 9.31 12.95 -24.91
N LYS A 439 8.45 13.16 -23.91
CA LYS A 439 8.61 14.20 -22.89
C LYS A 439 8.88 13.59 -21.52
N SER A 440 9.88 14.14 -20.82
CA SER A 440 10.25 13.70 -19.47
C SER A 440 9.21 14.14 -18.45
N LEU A 441 8.82 13.24 -17.55
CA LEU A 441 7.89 13.56 -16.46
C LEU A 441 8.57 14.47 -15.42
N GLU A 442 9.85 14.25 -15.12
CA GLU A 442 10.57 14.96 -14.06
C GLU A 442 11.07 16.34 -14.50
N HIS A 443 11.56 16.45 -15.73
CA HIS A 443 12.25 17.66 -16.20
C HIS A 443 11.53 18.37 -17.35
N GLY A 444 10.51 17.77 -17.97
CA GLY A 444 9.82 18.33 -19.13
C GLY A 444 10.64 18.37 -20.41
N HIS A 445 11.89 17.88 -20.40
CA HIS A 445 12.75 17.81 -21.59
C HIS A 445 12.18 16.87 -22.65
N VAL A 446 12.31 17.27 -23.92
CA VAL A 446 11.79 16.52 -25.06
C VAL A 446 12.92 15.81 -25.81
N HIS A 447 12.68 14.56 -26.18
CA HIS A 447 13.63 13.73 -26.92
C HIS A 447 13.02 13.09 -28.17
N PRO A 448 13.62 13.30 -29.35
CA PRO A 448 13.23 12.59 -30.56
C PRO A 448 13.69 11.13 -30.47
N GLN A 449 12.80 10.22 -30.87
CA GLN A 449 13.05 8.79 -30.92
C GLN A 449 13.14 8.23 -32.34
N SER A 450 13.60 6.98 -32.41
CA SER A 450 13.74 6.17 -33.62
C SER A 450 12.39 5.58 -34.06
N ALA A 451 12.40 4.86 -35.19
CA ALA A 451 11.21 4.21 -35.75
C ALA A 451 10.61 3.12 -34.83
N ASP A 452 11.43 2.45 -34.00
CA ASP A 452 10.98 1.36 -33.14
C ASP A 452 9.94 1.83 -32.10
N THR A 453 10.08 3.05 -31.58
CA THR A 453 9.10 3.66 -30.68
C THR A 453 7.77 3.89 -31.39
N ALA A 454 7.79 4.30 -32.67
CA ALA A 454 6.57 4.49 -33.45
C ALA A 454 5.83 3.16 -33.67
N SER A 455 6.54 2.07 -33.99
CA SER A 455 5.95 0.75 -34.13
C SER A 455 5.31 0.25 -32.84
N ALA A 456 5.95 0.47 -31.68
CA ALA A 456 5.37 0.11 -30.39
C ALA A 456 4.10 0.92 -30.08
N LEU A 457 4.11 2.24 -30.32
CA LEU A 457 2.93 3.08 -30.14
C LEU A 457 1.76 2.68 -31.06
N ALA A 458 2.05 2.33 -32.31
CA ALA A 458 1.04 1.82 -33.24
C ALA A 458 0.41 0.51 -32.74
N ALA A 459 1.22 -0.40 -32.17
CA ALA A 459 0.75 -1.68 -31.64
C ALA A 459 -0.27 -1.53 -30.48
N VAL A 460 -0.17 -0.45 -29.71
CA VAL A 460 -1.10 -0.15 -28.62
C VAL A 460 -2.20 0.84 -29.01
N GLY A 461 -2.30 1.19 -30.29
CA GLY A 461 -3.34 2.08 -30.82
C GLY A 461 -3.10 3.57 -30.60
N LEU A 462 -1.89 3.99 -30.23
CA LEU A 462 -1.50 5.40 -30.06
C LEU A 462 -1.01 6.07 -31.35
N LEU A 463 -0.78 5.31 -32.43
CA LEU A 463 -0.47 5.82 -33.78
C LEU A 463 -1.31 5.15 -34.85
#